data_AF-A0A9E8HRZ3-F1
#
_entry.id   AF-A0A9E8HRZ3-F1
#
_cell.length_a   1.000
_cell.length_b   1.000
_cell.length_c   1.000
_cell.angle_alpha   90.00
_cell.angle_beta   90.00
_cell.angle_gamma   90.00
#
_symmetry.space_group_name_H-M   'P 1'
#
loop_
_entity.id
_entity.type
_entity.pdbx_description
1 polymer ?
#
loop_
_entity_poly.entity_id
_entity_poly.type
_entity_poly.pdbx_seq_one_letter_code
_entity_poly.pdbx_strand_id
1 'polypeptide(L)'
;MKANSLFRTVVAPMASALTNKLLFGVLILSATSISAHADDLEKVLSSAYPAQAPVSFVKHASVVQPSADNEYTEKYMVLDFKIENEQQLQASIHSICNTILTDHSLIEQLSNSGYDMISVSFDPYNQYDCL
;
A
#
# COMPACT_ATOMS: atom_id res chain seq x y z
N MET A 1 -68.64 29.29 -22.44
CA MET A 1 -69.74 28.38 -22.83
C MET A 1 -69.11 27.00 -23.07
N LYS A 2 -69.37 26.00 -22.20
CA LYS A 2 -70.26 24.84 -22.45
C LYS A 2 -69.86 24.06 -23.73
N ALA A 3 -69.65 22.75 -23.76
CA ALA A 3 -69.83 21.67 -22.80
C ALA A 3 -69.21 20.37 -23.38
N ASN A 4 -69.04 19.37 -22.50
CA ASN A 4 -69.23 17.92 -22.72
C ASN A 4 -68.32 17.13 -23.68
N SER A 5 -67.41 16.36 -23.06
CA SER A 5 -67.44 14.88 -22.92
C SER A 5 -68.09 14.06 -24.05
N LEU A 6 -67.37 13.04 -24.55
CA LEU A 6 -67.70 11.62 -24.33
C LEU A 6 -66.58 10.69 -24.87
N PHE A 7 -66.05 9.89 -23.93
CA PHE A 7 -65.40 8.57 -24.01
C PHE A 7 -65.19 7.89 -25.37
N ARG A 8 -63.98 7.35 -25.56
CA ARG A 8 -63.79 5.96 -26.01
C ARG A 8 -62.45 5.37 -25.57
N THR A 9 -62.57 4.24 -24.89
CA THR A 9 -61.57 3.33 -24.31
C THR A 9 -60.59 2.77 -25.34
N VAL A 10 -59.29 2.75 -25.02
CA VAL A 10 -58.34 1.72 -25.50
C VAL A 10 -57.31 1.42 -24.39
N VAL A 11 -57.46 0.22 -23.82
CA VAL A 11 -56.44 -0.72 -23.32
C VAL A 11 -55.21 -0.16 -22.59
N ALA A 12 -55.11 -0.47 -21.30
CA ALA A 12 -53.93 -0.26 -20.45
C ALA A 12 -52.71 -1.09 -20.93
N PRO A 13 -51.48 -0.56 -20.84
CA PRO A 13 -50.28 -1.32 -21.15
C PRO A 13 -49.95 -2.29 -20.01
N MET A 14 -49.84 -3.56 -20.34
CA MET A 14 -49.18 -4.59 -19.54
C MET A 14 -47.68 -4.48 -19.84
N ALA A 15 -46.92 -3.86 -18.94
CA ALA A 15 -45.47 -3.87 -19.00
C ALA A 15 -44.94 -4.10 -17.58
N SER A 16 -44.44 -5.31 -17.39
CA SER A 16 -44.00 -5.88 -16.14
C SER A 16 -42.92 -5.05 -15.46
N ALA A 17 -43.09 -4.86 -14.16
CA ALA A 17 -42.03 -4.45 -13.25
C ALA A 17 -40.87 -5.45 -13.34
N LEU A 18 -39.70 -4.97 -13.72
CA LEU A 18 -38.42 -5.62 -13.46
C LEU A 18 -37.53 -4.59 -12.76
N THR A 19 -37.85 -4.36 -11.48
CA THR A 19 -36.95 -3.75 -10.52
C THR A 19 -35.75 -4.67 -10.32
N ASN A 20 -34.70 -4.49 -11.11
CA ASN A 20 -33.43 -5.16 -10.87
C ASN A 20 -32.64 -4.38 -9.82
N LYS A 21 -32.97 -4.59 -8.54
CA LYS A 21 -32.11 -4.19 -7.42
C LYS A 21 -30.92 -5.15 -7.38
N LEU A 22 -29.88 -4.86 -8.16
CA LEU A 22 -28.57 -5.50 -7.98
C LEU A 22 -27.95 -4.96 -6.69
N LEU A 23 -28.18 -5.69 -5.60
CA LEU A 23 -27.40 -5.64 -4.38
C LEU A 23 -25.98 -6.12 -4.72
N PHE A 24 -25.07 -5.18 -4.98
CA PHE A 24 -23.64 -5.47 -4.94
C PHE A 24 -23.25 -5.65 -3.46
N GLY A 25 -23.17 -6.90 -3.02
CA GLY A 25 -22.55 -7.27 -1.76
C GLY A 25 -21.07 -6.93 -1.81
N VAL A 26 -20.68 -5.91 -1.06
CA VAL A 26 -19.28 -5.54 -0.82
C VAL A 26 -18.69 -6.58 0.14
N LEU A 27 -17.99 -7.57 -0.40
CA LEU A 27 -17.16 -8.48 0.38
C LEU A 27 -15.75 -7.88 0.46
N ILE A 28 -15.49 -7.00 1.43
CA ILE A 28 -14.12 -6.59 1.77
C ILE A 28 -13.53 -7.74 2.57
N LEU A 29 -12.88 -8.67 1.88
CA LEU A 29 -12.06 -9.70 2.52
C LEU A 29 -10.70 -9.08 2.84
N SER A 30 -10.62 -8.35 3.95
CA SER A 30 -9.35 -7.90 4.51
C SER A 30 -8.60 -9.13 5.05
N ALA A 31 -7.79 -9.76 4.21
CA ALA A 31 -6.80 -10.72 4.66
C ALA A 31 -5.72 -9.95 5.43
N THR A 32 -5.95 -9.71 6.72
CA THR A 32 -4.88 -9.30 7.62
C THR A 32 -4.05 -10.54 7.93
N SER A 33 -3.20 -10.93 6.97
CA SER A 33 -2.05 -11.77 7.27
C SER A 33 -1.15 -10.94 8.18
N ILE A 34 -1.28 -11.14 9.49
CA ILE A 34 -0.42 -10.51 10.50
C ILE A 34 0.97 -11.10 10.26
N SER A 35 1.77 -10.40 9.46
CA SER A 35 3.17 -10.70 9.25
C SER A 35 3.92 -10.29 10.50
N ALA A 36 4.18 -11.25 11.39
CA ALA A 36 4.99 -11.04 12.60
C ALA A 36 6.36 -10.38 12.30
N HIS A 37 6.85 -10.51 11.07
CA HIS A 37 8.10 -9.89 10.60
C HIS A 37 8.01 -8.38 10.36
N ALA A 38 6.81 -7.85 10.07
CA ALA A 38 6.61 -6.41 9.93
C ALA A 38 6.73 -5.71 11.29
N ASP A 39 6.23 -6.33 12.36
CA ASP A 39 6.26 -5.78 13.71
C ASP A 39 7.70 -5.62 14.24
N ASP A 40 8.58 -6.57 13.94
CA ASP A 40 10.00 -6.50 14.35
C ASP A 40 10.75 -5.40 13.58
N LEU A 41 10.53 -5.28 12.28
CA LEU A 41 11.11 -4.22 11.45
C LEU A 41 10.65 -2.83 11.90
N GLU A 42 9.34 -2.64 12.07
CA GLU A 42 8.75 -1.39 12.53
C GLU A 42 9.30 -1.00 13.91
N LYS A 43 9.48 -1.97 14.81
CA LYS A 43 10.06 -1.72 16.13
C LYS A 43 11.54 -1.30 16.05
N VAL A 44 12.35 -1.99 15.26
CA VAL A 44 13.77 -1.64 15.06
C VAL A 44 13.88 -0.21 14.52
N LEU A 45 13.12 0.10 13.46
CA LEU A 45 13.20 1.40 12.80
C LEU A 45 12.59 2.53 13.63
N SER A 46 11.44 2.31 14.28
CA SER A 46 10.82 3.32 15.15
C SER A 46 11.66 3.61 16.40
N SER A 47 12.44 2.63 16.87
CA SER A 47 13.38 2.83 17.97
C SER A 47 14.64 3.58 17.54
N ALA A 48 15.18 3.28 16.35
CA ALA A 48 16.40 3.91 15.84
C ALA A 48 16.14 5.32 15.27
N TYR A 49 14.96 5.54 14.70
CA TYR A 49 14.56 6.77 14.01
C TYR A 49 13.19 7.26 14.52
N PRO A 50 13.11 7.75 15.78
CA PRO A 50 11.85 8.15 16.39
C PRO A 50 11.26 9.39 15.71
N ALA A 51 9.94 9.59 15.87
CA ALA A 51 9.17 10.63 15.18
C ALA A 51 9.69 12.08 15.34
N GLN A 52 10.36 12.38 16.45
CA GLN A 52 10.93 13.70 16.76
C GLN A 52 12.40 13.86 16.35
N ALA A 53 13.02 12.86 15.72
CA ALA A 53 14.39 12.95 15.26
C ALA A 53 14.48 13.70 13.90
N PRO A 54 15.64 14.30 13.58
CA PRO A 54 15.87 14.95 12.28
C PRO A 54 15.68 14.01 11.07
N VAL A 55 15.85 12.70 11.29
CA VAL A 55 15.48 11.61 10.39
C VAL A 55 14.54 10.69 11.16
N SER A 56 13.31 10.54 10.70
CA SER A 56 12.28 9.77 11.40
C SER A 56 11.66 8.73 10.48
N PHE A 57 11.48 7.52 11.00
CA PHE A 57 10.75 6.47 10.32
C PHE A 57 9.26 6.81 10.27
N VAL A 58 8.63 6.59 9.11
CA VAL A 58 7.22 6.90 8.89
C VAL A 58 6.40 5.62 8.77
N LYS A 59 6.80 4.73 7.85
CA LYS A 59 6.11 3.47 7.58
C LYS A 59 6.97 2.57 6.69
N HIS A 60 6.52 1.34 6.47
CA HIS A 60 7.09 0.45 5.47
C HIS A 60 5.99 -0.09 4.54
N ALA A 61 6.38 -0.56 3.36
CA ALA A 61 5.48 -1.18 2.39
C ALA A 61 6.16 -2.36 1.68
N SER A 62 5.38 -3.42 1.45
CA SER A 62 5.79 -4.51 0.55
C SER A 62 5.28 -4.23 -0.85
N VAL A 63 6.20 -4.18 -1.81
CA VAL A 63 5.89 -3.96 -3.22
C VAL A 63 6.30 -5.22 -3.99
N VAL A 64 5.41 -5.74 -4.83
CA VAL A 64 5.72 -6.83 -5.76
C VAL A 64 5.59 -6.29 -7.17
N GLN A 65 6.63 -6.44 -7.98
CA GLN A 65 6.63 -6.01 -9.36
C GLN A 65 7.39 -7.02 -10.23
N PRO A 66 7.17 -7.03 -11.55
CA PRO A 66 7.97 -7.84 -12.46
C PRO A 66 9.45 -7.44 -12.38
N SER A 67 10.33 -8.43 -12.55
CA SER A 67 11.75 -8.21 -12.72
C SER A 67 12.03 -7.38 -13.97
N ALA A 68 13.23 -6.78 -14.05
CA ALA A 68 13.62 -5.95 -15.19
C ALA A 68 13.52 -6.69 -16.56
N ASP A 69 13.73 -8.01 -16.56
CA ASP A 69 13.59 -8.90 -17.72
C ASP A 69 12.19 -9.51 -17.87
N ASN A 70 11.30 -9.30 -16.90
CA ASN A 70 9.94 -9.87 -16.80
C ASN A 70 9.91 -11.41 -16.71
N GLU A 71 11.01 -12.06 -16.32
CA GLU A 71 11.05 -13.51 -16.16
C GLU A 71 10.50 -13.98 -14.81
N TYR A 72 10.56 -13.13 -13.78
CA TYR A 72 10.07 -13.40 -12.44
C TYR A 72 9.47 -12.14 -11.79
N THR A 73 9.02 -12.25 -10.55
CA THR A 73 8.56 -11.12 -9.75
C THR A 73 9.55 -10.86 -8.63
N GLU A 74 9.92 -9.61 -8.45
CA GLU A 74 10.73 -9.15 -7.34
C GLU A 74 9.81 -8.57 -6.25
N LYS A 75 10.14 -8.86 -5.01
CA LYS A 75 9.44 -8.35 -3.83
C LYS A 75 10.37 -7.44 -3.03
N TYR A 76 9.99 -6.18 -2.95
CA TYR A 76 10.73 -5.12 -2.29
C TYR A 76 10.11 -4.75 -0.96
N MET A 77 10.98 -4.46 0.02
CA MET A 77 10.61 -3.74 1.23
C MET A 77 10.99 -2.28 1.08
N VAL A 78 10.01 -1.39 0.95
CA VAL A 78 10.22 0.05 0.85
C VAL A 78 10.01 0.68 2.23
N LEU A 79 10.99 1.46 2.68
CA LEU A 79 11.00 2.10 3.99
C LEU A 79 10.90 3.61 3.81
N ASP A 80 9.84 4.21 4.33
CA ASP A 80 9.60 5.64 4.20
C ASP A 80 10.13 6.38 5.42
N PHE A 81 10.92 7.41 5.16
CA PHE A 81 11.48 8.30 6.16
C PHE A 81 11.14 9.75 5.87
N LYS A 82 11.09 10.55 6.93
CA LYS A 82 11.09 12.00 6.84
C LYS A 82 12.46 12.52 7.24
N ILE A 83 12.99 13.47 6.49
CA ILE A 83 14.24 14.17 6.78
C ILE A 83 13.99 15.67 6.89
N GLU A 84 14.61 16.33 7.88
CA GLU A 84 14.49 17.78 8.06
C GLU A 84 15.49 18.58 7.21
N ASN A 85 16.66 17.98 6.91
CA ASN A 85 17.71 18.63 6.13
C ASN A 85 18.25 17.69 5.04
N GLU A 86 17.91 17.97 3.79
CA GLU A 86 18.37 17.22 2.61
C GLU A 86 19.90 17.17 2.45
N GLN A 87 20.65 18.11 3.04
CA GLN A 87 22.12 18.09 3.02
C GLN A 87 22.69 16.84 3.71
N GLN A 88 21.92 16.22 4.61
CA GLN A 88 22.30 15.00 5.31
C GLN A 88 21.83 13.73 4.62
N LEU A 89 21.09 13.82 3.51
CA LEU A 89 20.44 12.71 2.83
C LEU A 89 21.36 11.49 2.64
N GLN A 90 22.56 11.70 2.12
CA GLN A 90 23.52 10.61 1.87
C GLN A 90 23.98 9.93 3.17
N ALA A 91 24.24 10.72 4.22
CA ALA A 91 24.61 10.17 5.53
C ALA A 91 23.43 9.43 6.18
N SER A 92 22.20 9.93 6.01
CA SER A 92 20.98 9.31 6.49
C SER A 92 20.71 7.97 5.79
N ILE A 93 20.80 7.92 4.46
CA ILE A 93 20.70 6.68 3.67
C ILE A 93 21.70 5.65 4.20
N HIS A 94 22.98 6.04 4.30
CA HIS A 94 24.03 5.14 4.76
C HIS A 94 23.77 4.64 6.19
N SER A 95 23.35 5.53 7.09
CA SER A 95 23.00 5.17 8.45
C SER A 95 21.85 4.16 8.50
N ILE A 96 20.76 4.42 7.77
CA ILE A 96 19.57 3.55 7.76
C ILE A 96 19.92 2.18 7.19
N CYS A 97 20.56 2.14 6.03
CA CYS A 97 20.98 0.88 5.43
C CYS A 97 21.92 0.12 6.37
N ASN A 98 22.88 0.78 7.02
CA ASN A 98 23.75 0.11 7.99
C ASN A 98 22.98 -0.41 9.21
N THR A 99 22.01 0.34 9.74
CA THR A 99 21.14 -0.14 10.83
C THR A 99 20.40 -1.43 10.45
N ILE A 100 19.90 -1.51 9.22
CA ILE A 100 19.17 -2.70 8.73
C ILE A 100 20.14 -3.86 8.47
N LEU A 101 21.22 -3.61 7.74
CA LEU A 101 22.16 -4.65 7.29
C LEU A 101 22.98 -5.26 8.43
N THR A 102 23.16 -4.53 9.54
CA THR A 102 23.83 -5.05 10.74
C THR A 102 22.93 -5.94 11.59
N ASP A 103 21.60 -5.89 11.41
CA ASP A 103 20.67 -6.83 12.02
C ASP A 103 20.50 -8.07 11.14
N HIS A 104 21.45 -9.01 11.28
CA HIS A 104 21.46 -10.24 10.50
C HIS A 104 20.19 -11.10 10.69
N SER A 105 19.57 -11.05 11.88
CA SER A 105 18.32 -11.77 12.13
C SER A 105 17.18 -11.18 11.30
N LEU A 106 17.06 -9.86 11.27
CA LEU A 106 16.08 -9.18 10.44
C LEU A 106 16.29 -9.47 8.94
N ILE A 107 17.53 -9.41 8.46
CA ILE A 107 17.87 -9.72 7.06
C ILE A 107 17.48 -11.16 6.70
N GLU A 108 17.82 -12.13 7.55
CA GLU A 108 17.46 -13.53 7.35
C GLU A 108 15.94 -13.72 7.31
N GLN A 109 15.21 -13.05 8.20
CA GLN A 109 13.74 -13.12 8.23
C GLN A 109 13.09 -12.51 6.98
N LEU A 110 13.60 -11.37 6.50
CA LEU A 110 13.12 -10.73 5.28
C LEU A 110 13.41 -11.60 4.06
N SER A 111 14.62 -12.15 3.96
CA SER A 111 14.98 -13.08 2.89
C SER A 111 14.11 -14.35 2.90
N ASN A 112 13.90 -14.97 4.08
CA ASN A 112 13.01 -16.11 4.24
C ASN A 112 11.53 -15.78 3.92
N SER A 113 11.14 -14.50 4.05
CA SER A 113 9.83 -13.98 3.66
C SER A 113 9.74 -13.64 2.16
N GLY A 114 10.79 -13.95 1.40
CA GLY A 114 10.88 -13.78 -0.05
C GLY A 114 11.10 -12.34 -0.48
N TYR A 115 11.65 -11.47 0.37
CA TYR A 115 12.08 -10.13 -0.06
C TYR A 115 13.45 -10.22 -0.75
N ASP A 116 13.53 -9.66 -1.95
CA ASP A 116 14.74 -9.66 -2.77
C ASP A 116 15.62 -8.43 -2.47
N MET A 117 14.99 -7.32 -2.06
CA MET A 117 15.69 -6.06 -1.82
C MET A 117 14.96 -5.16 -0.82
N ILE A 118 15.73 -4.29 -0.17
CA ILE A 118 15.26 -3.29 0.79
C ILE A 118 15.68 -1.91 0.26
N SER A 119 14.72 -1.00 0.14
CA SER A 119 14.94 0.34 -0.38
C SER A 119 14.44 1.39 0.60
N VAL A 120 15.16 2.51 0.68
CA VAL A 120 14.84 3.65 1.53
C VAL A 120 14.28 4.77 0.67
N SER A 121 13.19 5.39 1.10
CA SER A 121 12.56 6.53 0.43
C SER A 121 12.43 7.71 1.39
N PHE A 122 12.66 8.91 0.87
CA PHE A 122 12.44 10.18 1.56
C PHE A 122 11.38 11.05 0.88
N ASP A 123 11.00 10.68 -0.35
CA ASP A 123 10.02 11.36 -1.16
C ASP A 123 9.38 10.38 -2.18
N PRO A 124 8.21 10.71 -2.75
CA PRO A 124 7.47 9.78 -3.62
C PRO A 124 8.19 9.36 -4.93
N TYR A 125 9.28 10.02 -5.30
CA TYR A 125 9.94 9.85 -6.59
C TYR A 125 11.30 9.16 -6.47
N ASN A 126 11.96 9.24 -5.31
CA ASN A 126 13.28 8.68 -5.11
C ASN A 126 13.27 7.52 -4.11
N GLN A 127 13.91 6.42 -4.53
CA GLN A 127 14.19 5.24 -3.72
C GLN A 127 15.68 4.93 -3.83
N TYR A 128 16.27 4.48 -2.73
CA TYR A 128 17.70 4.19 -2.61
C TYR A 128 17.88 2.78 -2.07
N ASP A 129 18.56 1.93 -2.83
CA ASP A 129 18.70 0.52 -2.48
C ASP A 129 19.82 0.33 -1.44
N CYS A 130 19.53 -0.51 -0.44
CA CYS A 130 20.52 -0.89 0.57
C CYS A 130 21.38 -2.10 0.18
N LEU A 131 21.01 -2.84 -0.89
CA LEU A 131 21.66 -4.06 -1.37
C LEU A 131 21.99 -3.94 -2.85
#